data_AF-A0A352JF20-F1
#
_entry.id   AF-A0A352JF20-F1
#
_cell.length_a   1.000
_cell.length_b   1.000
_cell.length_c   1.000
_cell.angle_alpha   90.00
_cell.angle_beta   90.00
_cell.angle_gamma   90.00
#
_symmetry.space_group_name_H-M   'P 1'
#
loop_
_entity.id
_entity.type
_entity.pdbx_description
1 polymer ?
#
loop_
_entity_poly.entity_id
_entity_poly.type
_entity_poly.pdbx_seq_one_letter_code
_entity_poly.pdbx_strand_id
1 'polypeptide(L)'
;TQRSLEDVILQALQIGSPPTWKDVPEEFQTDLASLDRLDDDSLWQIARSQKTQLEMERYESLLSKQQNTELTDSERLELDNLRKD
;
A
#
# COMPACT_ATOMS: atom_id res chain seq x y z
N THR A 1 32.40 -5.51 -15.44
CA THR A 1 32.36 -4.15 -14.87
C THR A 1 32.52 -4.28 -13.37
N GLN A 2 33.63 -3.84 -12.79
CA GLN A 2 33.85 -3.84 -11.34
C GLN A 2 33.13 -2.62 -10.75
N ARG A 3 31.99 -2.83 -10.07
CA ARG A 3 31.34 -1.79 -9.25
C ARG A 3 31.97 -1.77 -7.86
N SER A 4 32.01 -0.61 -7.22
CA SER A 4 32.51 -0.52 -5.85
C SER A 4 31.55 -1.21 -4.88
N LEU A 5 32.06 -1.62 -3.72
CA LEU A 5 31.23 -2.19 -2.68
C LEU A 5 30.18 -1.18 -2.19
N GLU A 6 30.51 0.11 -2.14
CA GLU A 6 29.54 1.15 -1.76
C GLU A 6 28.37 1.22 -2.74
N ASP A 7 28.64 1.13 -4.05
CA ASP A 7 27.59 1.13 -5.08
C ASP A 7 26.63 -0.05 -4.93
N VAL A 8 27.17 -1.23 -4.58
CA VAL A 8 26.37 -2.45 -4.35
C VAL A 8 25.52 -2.30 -3.09
N ILE A 9 26.07 -1.72 -2.02
CA ILE A 9 25.35 -1.48 -0.76
C ILE A 9 24.23 -0.44 -0.98
N LEU A 10 24.52 0.67 -1.66
CA LEU A 10 23.52 1.69 -1.97
C LEU A 10 22.39 1.12 -2.84
N GLN A 11 22.72 0.30 -3.83
CA GLN A 11 21.73 -0.36 -4.67
C GLN A 11 20.87 -1.34 -3.87
N ALA A 12 21.45 -2.12 -2.96
CA ALA A 12 20.71 -3.03 -2.10
C ALA A 12 19.78 -2.27 -1.14
N LEU A 13 20.23 -1.13 -0.60
CA LEU A 13 19.40 -0.26 0.24
C LEU A 13 18.27 0.40 -0.54
N GLN A 14 18.51 0.84 -1.78
CA GLN A 14 17.46 1.43 -2.63
C GLN A 14 16.42 0.40 -3.06
N ILE A 15 16.86 -0.82 -3.42
CA ILE A 15 15.94 -1.91 -3.81
C ILE A 15 15.16 -2.43 -2.59
N GLY A 16 15.80 -2.45 -1.42
CA GLY A 16 15.20 -2.98 -0.18
C GLY A 16 14.43 -1.95 0.65
N SER A 17 14.52 -0.65 0.35
CA SER A 17 13.77 0.38 1.05
C SER A 17 12.31 0.38 0.59
N PRO A 18 11.34 0.44 1.52
CA PRO A 18 9.95 0.65 1.17
C PRO A 18 9.81 1.94 0.33
N PRO A 19 8.93 1.95 -0.69
CA PRO A 19 8.63 3.16 -1.42
C PRO A 19 8.09 4.23 -0.46
N THR A 20 8.47 5.48 -0.72
CA THR A 20 7.95 6.67 -0.04
C THR A 20 6.81 7.27 -0.84
N TRP A 21 6.08 8.24 -0.27
CA TRP A 21 5.05 8.98 -1.01
C TRP A 21 5.61 9.75 -2.22
N LYS A 22 6.93 9.91 -2.34
CA LYS A 22 7.55 10.53 -3.53
C LYS A 22 7.62 9.59 -4.74
N ASP A 23 7.42 8.30 -4.51
CA ASP A 23 7.52 7.25 -5.53
C ASP A 23 6.18 6.98 -6.24
N VAL A 24 5.10 7.65 -5.83
CA VAL A 24 3.79 7.58 -6.51
C VAL A 24 3.64 8.69 -7.57
N PRO A 25 2.69 8.55 -8.54
CA PRO A 25 2.38 9.60 -9.51
C PRO A 25 2.10 10.97 -8.85
N GLU A 26 2.50 12.05 -9.52
CA GLU A 26 2.45 13.43 -9.00
C GLU A 26 1.06 13.83 -8.49
N GLU A 27 0.01 13.35 -9.16
CA GLU A 27 -1.39 13.59 -8.79
C GLU A 27 -1.77 13.09 -7.38
N PHE A 28 -1.03 12.13 -6.82
CA PHE A 28 -1.26 11.58 -5.47
C PHE A 28 -0.26 12.06 -4.43
N GLN A 29 0.86 12.67 -4.83
CA GLN A 29 1.95 13.00 -3.90
C GLN A 29 1.52 14.01 -2.83
N THR A 30 0.72 15.01 -3.20
CA THR A 30 0.28 16.05 -2.26
C THR A 30 -0.60 15.47 -1.14
N ASP A 31 -1.53 14.60 -1.51
CA ASP A 31 -2.45 13.99 -0.55
C ASP A 31 -1.71 13.00 0.35
N LEU A 32 -0.86 12.14 -0.22
CA LEU A 32 -0.05 11.20 0.57
C LEU A 32 0.97 11.91 1.48
N ALA A 33 1.60 13.00 1.02
CA ALA A 33 2.48 13.80 1.87
C ALA A 33 1.74 14.51 3.01
N SER A 34 0.42 14.71 2.87
CA SER A 34 -0.41 15.25 3.95
C SER A 34 -0.72 14.16 4.98
N LEU A 35 -1.02 12.94 4.52
CA LEU A 35 -1.22 11.78 5.39
C LEU A 35 0.06 11.38 6.15
N ASP A 36 1.23 11.39 5.49
CA ASP A 36 2.55 11.08 6.06
C ASP A 36 2.93 11.96 7.27
N ARG A 37 2.30 13.14 7.40
CA ARG A 37 2.52 14.07 8.52
C ARG A 37 1.61 13.84 9.73
N LEU A 38 0.59 12.99 9.59
CA LEU A 38 -0.35 12.69 10.67
C LEU A 38 0.21 11.60 11.59
N ASP A 39 -0.21 11.62 12.85
CA ASP A 39 0.04 10.53 13.78
C ASP A 39 -0.87 9.31 13.48
N ASP A 40 -0.47 8.15 14.01
CA ASP A 40 -1.17 6.88 13.80
C ASP A 40 -2.64 6.94 14.21
N ASP A 41 -2.97 7.62 15.33
CA ASP A 41 -4.34 7.72 15.81
C ASP A 41 -5.21 8.51 14.82
N SER A 42 -4.69 9.62 14.30
CA SER A 42 -5.33 10.45 13.29
C SER A 42 -5.55 9.68 11.98
N LEU A 43 -4.55 8.92 11.55
CA LEU A 43 -4.67 8.04 10.38
C LEU A 43 -5.74 6.96 10.58
N TRP A 44 -5.79 6.33 11.76
CA TRP A 44 -6.80 5.33 12.09
C TRP A 44 -8.22 5.91 12.13
N GLN A 45 -8.40 7.14 12.60
CA GLN A 45 -9.70 7.82 12.57
C GLN A 45 -10.17 8.06 11.14
N ILE A 46 -9.28 8.54 10.26
CA ILE A 46 -9.60 8.74 8.84
C ILE A 46 -9.97 7.40 8.20
N ALA A 47 -9.16 6.36 8.41
CA ALA A 47 -9.41 5.04 7.83
C ALA A 47 -10.78 4.49 8.26
N ARG A 48 -11.10 4.53 9.56
CA ARG A 48 -12.38 4.05 10.12
C ARG A 48 -13.58 4.90 9.72
N SER A 49 -13.37 6.15 9.31
CA SER A 49 -14.45 7.00 8.79
C SER A 49 -14.90 6.61 7.38
N GLN A 50 -14.00 5.96 6.62
CA GLN A 50 -14.25 5.55 5.24
C GLN A 50 -14.72 4.09 5.15
N LYS A 51 -14.12 3.19 5.96
CA LYS A 51 -14.44 1.77 5.95
C LYS A 51 -14.62 1.20 7.34
N THR A 52 -15.55 0.26 7.45
CA THR A 52 -15.73 -0.51 8.68
C THR A 52 -14.57 -1.49 8.87
N GLN A 53 -14.34 -1.88 10.13
CA GLN A 53 -13.34 -2.89 10.48
C GLN A 53 -13.53 -4.21 9.71
N LEU A 54 -14.79 -4.66 9.55
CA LEU A 54 -15.10 -5.89 8.82
C LEU A 54 -14.75 -5.80 7.33
N GLU A 55 -14.99 -4.65 6.71
CA GLU A 55 -14.61 -4.41 5.31
C GLU A 55 -13.09 -4.40 5.14
N MET A 56 -12.35 -3.79 6.08
CA MET A 56 -10.88 -3.82 6.07
C MET A 56 -10.32 -5.24 6.22
N GLU A 57 -10.84 -6.02 7.17
CA GLU A 57 -10.43 -7.41 7.38
C GLU A 57 -10.74 -8.28 6.15
N ARG A 58 -11.91 -8.08 5.55
CA ARG A 58 -12.30 -8.78 4.31
C ARG A 58 -11.39 -8.40 3.15
N TYR A 59 -11.08 -7.11 3.02
CA TYR A 59 -10.17 -6.59 2.00
C TYR A 59 -8.76 -7.20 2.14
N GLU A 60 -8.21 -7.22 3.35
CA GLU A 60 -6.90 -7.85 3.64
C GLU A 60 -6.90 -9.35 3.32
N SER A 61 -7.98 -10.06 3.70
CA SER A 61 -8.14 -11.48 3.39
C SER A 61 -8.13 -11.75 1.88
N LEU A 62 -8.84 -10.93 1.09
CA LEU A 62 -8.89 -11.05 -0.36
C LEU A 62 -7.53 -10.72 -1.02
N LEU A 63 -6.81 -9.70 -0.54
CA LEU A 63 -5.46 -9.39 -1.01
C LEU A 63 -4.47 -10.52 -0.71
N SER A 64 -4.50 -11.05 0.51
CA SER A 64 -3.66 -12.19 0.90
C SER A 64 -4.00 -13.43 0.07
N LYS A 65 -5.28 -13.69 -0.19
CA LYS A 65 -5.70 -14.78 -1.06
C LYS A 65 -5.18 -14.59 -2.49
N GLN A 66 -5.27 -13.38 -3.06
CA GLN A 66 -4.77 -13.05 -4.40
C GLN A 66 -3.26 -13.27 -4.54
N GLN A 67 -2.48 -13.00 -3.49
CA GLN A 67 -1.03 -13.22 -3.50
C GLN A 67 -0.65 -14.70 -3.47
N ASN A 68 -1.48 -15.54 -2.83
CA ASN A 68 -1.20 -16.95 -2.63
C ASN A 68 -1.87 -17.86 -3.68
N THR A 69 -3.01 -17.42 -4.24
CA THR A 69 -3.90 -18.19 -5.12
C THR A 69 -4.73 -17.27 -6.01
N GLU A 70 -5.36 -17.79 -7.06
CA GLU A 70 -6.29 -16.99 -7.85
C GLU A 70 -7.62 -16.75 -7.11
N LEU A 71 -8.08 -15.49 -7.15
CA LEU A 71 -9.45 -15.13 -6.72
C LEU A 71 -10.49 -15.64 -7.71
N THR A 72 -11.63 -16.08 -7.20
CA THR A 72 -12.81 -16.37 -8.04
C THR A 72 -13.40 -15.08 -8.61
N ASP A 73 -14.25 -15.18 -9.64
CA ASP A 73 -14.88 -14.00 -10.25
C ASP A 73 -15.72 -13.19 -9.25
N SER A 74 -16.40 -13.87 -8.32
CA SER A 74 -17.17 -13.22 -7.26
C SER A 74 -16.26 -12.48 -6.26
N GLU A 75 -15.10 -13.05 -5.93
CA GLU A 75 -14.13 -12.45 -5.02
C GLU A 75 -13.40 -11.26 -5.66
N ARG A 76 -13.14 -11.31 -6.97
CA ARG A 76 -12.60 -10.16 -7.71
C ARG A 76 -13.59 -9.01 -7.74
N LEU A 77 -14.86 -9.30 -8.00
CA LEU A 77 -15.92 -8.30 -7.96
C LEU A 77 -16.07 -7.68 -6.57
N GLU A 78 -16.02 -8.52 -5.52
CA GLU A 78 -16.04 -8.06 -4.13
C GLU A 78 -14.83 -7.17 -3.82
N LEU A 79 -13.62 -7.56 -4.23
CA LEU A 79 -12.41 -6.78 -4.05
C LEU A 79 -12.47 -5.43 -4.77
N ASP A 80 -13.02 -5.38 -5.98
CA ASP A 80 -13.15 -4.14 -6.75
C ASP A 80 -14.19 -3.18 -6.16
N ASN A 81 -15.26 -3.70 -5.56
CA ASN A 81 -16.21 -2.87 -4.80
C ASN A 81 -15.54 -2.30 -3.54
N LEU A 82 -14.83 -3.15 -2.80
CA LEU A 82 -14.07 -2.72 -1.62
C LEU A 82 -12.97 -1.70 -1.91
N ARG A 83 -12.52 -1.54 -3.17
CA ARG A 83 -11.57 -0.48 -3.58
C ARG A 83 -12.21 0.87 -3.88
N LYS A 84 -13.49 0.86 -4.29
CA LYS A 84 -14.19 2.05 -4.78
C LYS A 84 -14.98 2.75 -3.68
N ASP A 85 -15.54 1.95 -2.76
CA ASP A 85 -16.19 2.44 -1.53
C ASP A 85 -15.15 3.00 -0.56
#